data_AF-A0A960PUW9-F1
#
_entry.id   AF-A0A960PUW9-F1
#
_cell.length_a   1.000
_cell.length_b   1.000
_cell.length_c   1.000
_cell.angle_alpha   90.00
_cell.angle_beta   90.00
_cell.angle_gamma   90.00
#
_symmetry.space_group_name_H-M   'P 1'
#
loop_
_entity.id
_entity.type
_entity.pdbx_description
1 polymer ?
#
loop_
_entity_poly.entity_id
_entity_poly.type
_entity_poly.pdbx_seq_one_letter_code
_entity_poly.pdbx_strand_id
1 'polypeptide(L)'
;GAIDRAWPYDVIPRVIDQREWAQVSEGLVQRLEALNLFIGDIYGDAKALADGIVPSDIVLGSPDHRPECRGIEPPHGTWAHICGSDLVRGADGLFRVLEDNLRVPSGVAYMIENRQISKRVLADAFRDIDIQPVDSYPFRLQQMLASLTPRPGEVPVIAVLTPG
;
A
#
# COMPACT_ATOMS: atom_id res chain seq x y z
N GLY A 1 25.14 4.39 15.38
CA GLY A 1 24.58 5.75 15.29
C GLY A 1 24.63 6.18 13.85
N ALA A 2 23.50 6.20 13.17
CA ALA A 2 23.43 6.66 11.79
C ALA A 2 23.61 8.18 11.79
N ILE A 3 24.54 8.67 10.98
CA ILE A 3 24.70 10.09 10.69
C ILE A 3 23.37 10.55 10.07
N ASP A 4 22.71 11.49 10.73
CA ASP A 4 21.47 12.12 10.27
C ASP A 4 21.78 12.88 8.97
N ARG A 5 21.63 12.18 7.85
CA ARG A 5 21.90 12.72 6.53
C ARG A 5 20.64 13.45 6.11
N ALA A 6 20.73 14.79 6.03
CA ALA A 6 19.63 15.62 5.55
C ALA A 6 19.09 15.03 4.24
N TRP A 7 17.81 14.67 4.25
CA TRP A 7 17.14 14.09 3.09
C TRP A 7 16.92 15.17 2.03
N PRO A 8 17.31 14.94 0.76
CA PRO A 8 17.10 15.92 -0.29
C PRO A 8 15.60 16.10 -0.56
N TYR A 9 15.13 17.34 -0.45
CA TYR A 9 13.76 17.73 -0.73
C TYR A 9 13.72 18.67 -1.94
N ASP A 10 12.96 18.28 -2.97
CA ASP A 10 12.64 19.17 -4.10
C ASP A 10 11.36 19.95 -3.79
N VAL A 11 11.44 21.28 -3.89
CA VAL A 11 10.31 22.18 -3.63
C VAL A 11 9.27 22.14 -4.74
N ILE A 12 9.64 21.71 -5.95
CA ILE A 12 8.72 21.66 -7.09
C ILE A 12 7.85 20.39 -6.98
N PRO A 13 6.52 20.53 -6.73
CA PRO A 13 5.68 19.38 -6.51
C PRO A 13 5.43 18.61 -7.81
N ARG A 14 5.35 17.28 -7.70
CA ARG A 14 4.78 16.46 -8.78
C ARG A 14 3.26 16.58 -8.74
N VAL A 15 2.70 17.38 -9.64
CA VAL A 15 1.25 17.54 -9.79
C VAL A 15 0.68 16.39 -10.60
N ILE A 16 -0.46 15.84 -10.15
CA ILE A 16 -1.24 14.82 -10.85
C ILE A 16 -2.67 15.34 -10.92
N ASP A 17 -3.27 15.33 -12.11
CA ASP A 17 -4.65 15.76 -12.31
C ASP A 17 -5.63 14.83 -11.59
N GLN A 18 -6.71 15.38 -11.04
CA GLN A 18 -7.69 14.61 -10.27
C GLN A 18 -8.36 13.51 -11.10
N ARG A 19 -8.65 13.74 -12.39
CA ARG A 19 -9.29 12.74 -13.26
C ARG A 19 -8.35 11.59 -13.55
N GLU A 20 -7.09 11.92 -13.78
CA GLU A 20 -6.05 10.92 -13.96
C GLU A 20 -5.82 10.11 -12.68
N TRP A 21 -5.74 10.77 -11.53
CA TRP A 21 -5.60 10.08 -10.25
C TRP A 21 -6.81 9.19 -9.93
N ALA A 22 -8.03 9.60 -10.29
CA ALA A 22 -9.22 8.77 -10.08
C ALA A 22 -9.08 7.42 -10.81
N GLN A 23 -8.67 7.43 -12.08
CA GLN A 23 -8.46 6.20 -12.85
C GLN A 23 -7.33 5.34 -12.26
N VAL A 24 -6.21 5.96 -11.86
CA VAL A 24 -5.10 5.26 -11.21
C VAL A 24 -5.54 4.61 -9.90
N SER A 25 -6.26 5.37 -9.06
CA SER A 25 -6.75 4.90 -7.76
C SER A 25 -7.69 3.71 -7.90
N GLU A 26 -8.64 3.75 -8.85
CA GLU A 26 -9.53 2.62 -9.13
C GLU A 26 -8.75 1.38 -9.58
N GLY A 27 -7.76 1.56 -10.46
CA GLY A 27 -6.89 0.46 -10.92
C GLY A 27 -6.05 -0.15 -9.78
N LEU A 28 -5.54 0.68 -8.86
CA LEU A 28 -4.81 0.21 -7.69
C LEU A 28 -5.69 -0.58 -6.72
N VAL A 29 -6.94 -0.14 -6.50
CA VAL A 29 -7.90 -0.88 -5.67
C VAL A 29 -8.20 -2.24 -6.30
N GLN A 30 -8.51 -2.28 -7.59
CA GLN A 30 -8.76 -3.53 -8.32
C GLN A 30 -7.54 -4.47 -8.24
N ARG A 31 -6.33 -3.92 -8.41
CA ARG A 31 -5.09 -4.70 -8.34
C ARG A 31 -4.88 -5.32 -6.95
N LEU A 32 -5.08 -4.54 -5.89
CA LEU A 32 -4.92 -5.02 -4.52
C LEU A 32 -5.96 -6.10 -4.16
N GLU A 33 -7.18 -5.96 -4.67
CA GLU A 33 -8.22 -6.98 -4.52
C GLU A 33 -7.79 -8.29 -5.19
N ALA A 34 -7.34 -8.22 -6.45
CA ALA A 34 -6.83 -9.39 -7.18
C ALA A 34 -5.63 -10.05 -6.49
N LEU A 35 -4.70 -9.26 -5.93
CA LEU A 35 -3.55 -9.78 -5.18
C LEU A 35 -3.98 -10.51 -3.91
N ASN A 36 -4.94 -9.96 -3.15
CA ASN A 36 -5.46 -10.62 -1.95
C ASN A 36 -6.18 -11.92 -2.29
N LEU A 37 -7.02 -11.92 -3.33
CA LEU A 37 -7.69 -13.13 -3.82
C LEU A 37 -6.69 -14.19 -4.27
N PHE A 38 -5.64 -13.78 -4.99
CA PHE A 38 -4.58 -14.69 -5.42
C PHE A 38 -3.86 -15.31 -4.23
N ILE A 39 -3.43 -14.51 -3.24
CA ILE A 39 -2.75 -15.05 -2.04
C ILE A 39 -3.67 -16.01 -1.29
N GLY A 40 -4.95 -15.65 -1.13
CA GLY A 40 -5.96 -16.51 -0.50
C GLY A 40 -6.17 -17.83 -1.25
N ASP A 41 -6.21 -17.78 -2.58
CA ASP A 41 -6.31 -19.00 -3.41
C ASP A 41 -5.08 -19.89 -3.24
N ILE A 42 -3.86 -19.34 -3.33
CA ILE A 42 -2.61 -20.11 -3.18
C ILE A 42 -2.52 -20.84 -1.84
N TYR A 43 -2.96 -20.22 -0.74
CA TYR A 43 -2.97 -20.85 0.58
C TYR A 43 -4.25 -21.67 0.88
N GLY A 44 -5.27 -21.58 0.01
CA GLY A 44 -6.50 -22.35 0.07
C GLY A 44 -6.53 -23.50 -0.93
N ASP A 45 -7.43 -23.42 -1.91
CA ASP A 45 -7.68 -24.47 -2.91
C ASP A 45 -6.63 -24.53 -4.04
N ALA A 46 -5.81 -23.48 -4.19
CA ALA A 46 -4.81 -23.30 -5.23
C ALA A 46 -5.34 -23.50 -6.66
N LYS A 47 -6.53 -22.97 -6.95
CA LYS A 47 -7.21 -23.09 -8.26
C LYS A 47 -6.39 -22.48 -9.39
N ALA A 48 -5.74 -21.34 -9.16
CA ALA A 48 -4.87 -20.70 -10.15
C ALA A 48 -3.71 -21.60 -10.60
N LEU A 49 -3.24 -22.49 -9.70
CA LEU A 49 -2.22 -23.48 -10.02
C LEU A 49 -2.84 -24.72 -10.69
N ALA A 50 -3.96 -25.23 -10.16
CA ALA A 50 -4.65 -26.40 -10.69
C ALA A 50 -5.15 -26.18 -12.13
N ASP A 51 -5.62 -24.97 -12.44
CA ASP A 51 -6.12 -24.56 -13.75
C ASP A 51 -4.99 -24.14 -14.70
N GLY A 52 -3.73 -24.11 -14.24
CA GLY A 52 -2.57 -23.77 -15.05
C GLY A 52 -2.47 -22.29 -15.45
N ILE A 53 -3.23 -21.41 -14.80
CA ILE A 53 -3.16 -19.95 -15.02
C ILE A 53 -1.82 -19.38 -14.55
N VAL A 54 -1.30 -19.91 -13.42
CA VAL A 54 0.03 -19.57 -12.89
C VAL A 54 0.86 -20.85 -12.75
N PRO A 55 2.10 -20.88 -13.25
CA PRO A 55 2.99 -22.04 -13.08
C PRO A 55 3.25 -22.33 -11.59
N SER A 56 3.04 -23.58 -11.19
CA SER A 56 3.15 -24.01 -9.80
C SER A 56 4.58 -23.97 -9.27
N ASP A 57 5.57 -24.19 -10.11
CA ASP A 57 7.00 -24.14 -9.78
C ASP A 57 7.45 -22.72 -9.39
N ILE A 58 6.94 -21.69 -10.05
CA ILE A 58 7.23 -20.29 -9.73
C ILE A 58 6.73 -19.93 -8.33
N VAL A 59 5.54 -20.42 -7.96
CA VAL A 59 4.91 -20.09 -6.68
C VAL A 59 5.45 -20.96 -5.56
N LEU A 60 5.36 -22.28 -5.69
CA LEU A 60 5.70 -23.23 -4.63
C LEU A 60 7.22 -23.37 -4.44
N GLY A 61 8.02 -23.05 -5.46
CA GLY A 61 9.48 -22.99 -5.37
C GLY A 61 10.02 -21.67 -4.81
N SER A 62 9.16 -20.66 -4.58
CA SER A 62 9.60 -19.37 -4.06
C SER A 62 10.09 -19.48 -2.62
N PRO A 63 11.23 -18.87 -2.25
CA PRO A 63 11.69 -18.82 -0.86
C PRO A 63 10.75 -18.03 0.06
N ASP A 64 9.84 -17.25 -0.53
CA ASP A 64 8.85 -16.44 0.18
C ASP A 64 7.50 -17.13 0.33
N HIS A 65 7.29 -18.29 -0.31
CA HIS A 65 6.15 -19.14 -0.03
C HIS A 65 6.24 -19.73 1.38
N ARG A 66 5.13 -19.69 2.11
CA ARG A 66 5.05 -20.16 3.50
C ARG A 66 4.02 -21.28 3.61
N PRO A 67 4.41 -22.57 3.53
CA PRO A 67 3.46 -23.68 3.65
C PRO A 67 2.71 -23.67 4.99
N GLU A 68 3.26 -23.02 6.02
CA GLU A 68 2.64 -22.80 7.32
C GLU A 68 1.37 -21.94 7.25
N CYS A 69 1.20 -21.17 6.18
CA CYS A 69 0.00 -20.35 5.97
C CYS A 69 -1.17 -21.12 5.36
N ARG A 70 -0.99 -22.40 4.99
CA ARG A 70 -2.04 -23.20 4.35
C ARG A 70 -3.25 -23.37 5.24
N GLY A 71 -4.44 -23.10 4.70
CA GLY A 71 -5.72 -23.20 5.42
C GLY A 71 -5.98 -22.08 6.42
N ILE A 72 -5.12 -21.05 6.48
CA ILE A 72 -5.40 -19.84 7.27
C ILE A 72 -6.42 -18.98 6.52
N GLU A 73 -7.47 -18.57 7.23
CA GLU A 73 -8.44 -17.58 6.76
C GLU A 73 -8.29 -16.29 7.57
N PRO A 74 -7.63 -15.25 7.02
CA PRO A 74 -7.50 -13.98 7.73
C PRO A 74 -8.85 -13.25 7.81
N PRO A 75 -9.05 -12.36 8.81
CA PRO A 75 -10.20 -11.48 8.86
C PRO A 75 -10.41 -10.75 7.53
N HIS A 76 -11.67 -10.70 7.07
CA HIS A 76 -12.06 -10.08 5.80
C HIS A 76 -11.38 -10.68 4.55
N GLY A 77 -10.78 -11.87 4.65
CA GLY A 77 -10.02 -12.49 3.57
C GLY A 77 -8.81 -11.66 3.12
N THR A 78 -8.32 -10.73 3.96
CA THR A 78 -7.28 -9.77 3.59
C THR A 78 -5.92 -10.22 4.11
N TRP A 79 -5.00 -10.47 3.18
CA TRP A 79 -3.61 -10.87 3.42
C TRP A 79 -2.69 -9.65 3.45
N ALA A 80 -2.81 -8.78 2.44
CA ALA A 80 -2.05 -7.54 2.31
C ALA A 80 -2.94 -6.35 2.71
N HIS A 81 -2.87 -5.98 3.98
CA HIS A 81 -3.62 -4.86 4.57
C HIS A 81 -3.16 -3.50 4.06
N ILE A 82 -1.88 -3.40 3.66
CA ILE A 82 -1.26 -2.23 3.08
C ILE A 82 -0.43 -2.70 1.89
N CYS A 83 -0.56 -2.00 0.76
CA CYS A 83 0.24 -2.24 -0.43
C CYS A 83 0.89 -0.93 -0.87
N GLY A 84 2.20 -0.96 -1.07
CA GLY A 84 2.93 0.10 -1.76
C GLY A 84 3.16 -0.30 -3.22
N SER A 85 2.41 0.28 -4.15
CA SER A 85 2.62 0.02 -5.58
C SER A 85 3.48 1.12 -6.20
N ASP A 86 4.59 0.73 -6.81
CA ASP A 86 5.51 1.64 -7.47
C ASP A 86 5.02 1.97 -8.87
N LEU A 87 4.76 3.26 -9.11
CA LEU A 87 4.19 3.73 -10.36
C LEU A 87 5.21 4.50 -11.19
N VAL A 88 5.25 4.21 -12.49
CA VAL A 88 5.94 5.02 -13.48
C VAL A 88 4.95 5.60 -14.48
N ARG A 89 5.21 6.83 -14.93
CA ARG A 89 4.49 7.43 -16.05
C ARG A 89 5.34 7.29 -17.32
N GLY A 90 4.81 6.59 -18.32
CA GLY A 90 5.47 6.43 -19.61
C GLY A 90 5.46 7.72 -20.45
N ALA A 91 6.20 7.70 -21.56
CA ALA A 91 6.24 8.83 -22.51
C ALA A 91 4.89 9.09 -23.19
N ASP A 92 4.01 8.09 -23.20
CA ASP A 92 2.61 8.17 -23.64
C ASP A 92 1.67 8.76 -22.59
N GLY A 93 2.19 9.16 -21.43
CA GLY A 93 1.42 9.72 -20.33
C GLY A 93 0.72 8.69 -19.45
N LEU A 94 0.77 7.39 -19.80
CA LEU A 94 0.08 6.34 -19.05
C LEU A 94 0.88 5.89 -17.83
N PHE A 95 0.18 5.72 -16.71
CA PHE A 95 0.73 5.10 -15.51
C PHE A 95 0.81 3.58 -15.65
N ARG A 96 1.91 3.01 -15.15
CA ARG A 96 2.16 1.56 -15.10
C ARG A 96 2.73 1.19 -13.75
N VAL A 97 2.33 0.02 -13.25
CA VAL A 97 2.90 -0.57 -12.03
C VAL A 97 4.22 -1.25 -12.40
N LEU A 98 5.28 -0.90 -11.68
CA LEU A 98 6.58 -1.56 -11.78
C LEU A 98 6.69 -2.72 -10.78
N GLU A 99 6.23 -2.50 -9.55
CA GLU A 99 6.36 -3.43 -8.44
C GLU A 99 5.24 -3.22 -7.41
N ASP A 100 4.90 -4.27 -6.65
CA ASP A 100 4.02 -4.20 -5.50
C ASP A 100 4.73 -4.67 -4.22
N ASN A 101 4.67 -3.83 -3.19
CA ASN A 101 5.26 -4.08 -1.89
C ASN A 101 4.16 -4.47 -0.89
N LEU A 102 3.98 -5.77 -0.68
CA LEU A 102 2.91 -6.35 0.16
C LEU A 102 3.35 -6.76 1.56
N ARG A 103 4.65 -6.64 1.88
CA ARG A 103 5.24 -7.11 3.15
C ARG A 103 5.14 -6.04 4.23
N VAL A 104 6.14 -5.18 4.29
CA VAL A 104 6.23 -4.07 5.25
C VAL A 104 6.50 -2.80 4.44
N PRO A 105 5.50 -2.29 3.70
CA PRO A 105 5.69 -1.09 2.89
C PRO A 105 6.01 0.11 3.78
N SER A 106 6.93 0.96 3.33
CA SER A 106 7.38 2.15 4.03
C SER A 106 7.18 3.41 3.17
N GLY A 107 7.53 4.59 3.68
CA GLY A 107 7.47 5.84 2.90
C GLY A 107 6.37 6.82 3.31
N VAL A 108 5.33 6.38 4.02
CA VAL A 108 4.18 7.23 4.37
C VAL A 108 4.57 8.41 5.26
N ALA A 109 5.51 8.23 6.19
CA ALA A 109 6.01 9.33 7.00
C ALA A 109 6.60 10.46 6.13
N TYR A 110 7.40 10.11 5.11
CA TYR A 110 7.94 11.09 4.17
C TYR A 110 6.83 11.80 3.39
N MET A 111 5.80 11.09 2.93
CA MET A 111 4.66 11.70 2.24
C MET A 111 3.98 12.77 3.10
N ILE A 112 3.72 12.46 4.38
CA ILE A 112 3.06 13.37 5.31
C ILE A 112 3.97 14.57 5.63
N GLU A 113 5.23 14.32 5.98
CA GLU A 113 6.19 15.38 6.32
C GLU A 113 6.48 16.31 5.12
N ASN A 114 6.69 15.74 3.94
CA ASN A 114 6.87 16.51 2.71
C ASN A 114 5.68 17.43 2.47
N ARG A 115 4.43 16.93 2.65
CA ARG A 115 3.24 17.76 2.48
C ARG A 115 3.19 18.90 3.50
N GLN A 116 3.57 18.66 4.75
CA GLN A 116 3.62 19.70 5.78
C GLN A 116 4.64 20.79 5.43
N ILE A 117 5.81 20.39 4.93
CA ILE A 117 6.84 21.33 4.46
C ILE A 117 6.33 22.10 3.23
N SER A 118 5.75 21.44 2.23
CA SER A 118 5.21 22.09 1.03
C SER A 118 4.16 23.15 1.38
N LYS A 119 3.26 22.86 2.34
CA LYS A 119 2.23 23.82 2.80
C LYS A 119 2.84 25.10 3.39
N ARG A 120 3.97 24.99 4.08
CA ARG A 120 4.67 26.15 4.68
C ARG A 120 5.44 26.96 3.64
N VAL A 121 6.12 26.27 2.71
CA VAL A 121 6.99 26.90 1.70
C VAL A 121 6.18 27.48 0.54
N LEU A 122 5.08 26.84 0.15
CA LEU A 122 4.24 27.20 -1.00
C LEU A 122 2.83 27.62 -0.59
N ALA A 123 2.70 28.42 0.47
CA ALA A 123 1.41 28.77 1.07
C ALA A 123 0.40 29.37 0.06
N ASP A 124 0.86 30.21 -0.86
CA ASP A 124 -0.01 30.82 -1.88
C ASP A 124 -0.54 29.77 -2.87
N ALA A 125 0.29 28.81 -3.30
CA ALA A 125 -0.16 27.72 -4.16
C ALA A 125 -1.23 26.85 -3.48
N PHE A 126 -1.11 26.60 -2.17
CA PHE A 126 -2.12 25.87 -1.39
C PHE A 126 -3.40 26.67 -1.12
N ARG A 127 -3.37 28.00 -1.32
CA ARG A 127 -4.56 28.86 -1.27
C ARG A 127 -5.30 28.85 -2.61
N ASP A 128 -4.55 28.85 -3.71
CA ASP A 128 -5.09 29.04 -5.05
C ASP A 128 -5.42 27.73 -5.77
N ILE A 129 -4.84 26.61 -5.34
CA ILE A 129 -5.04 25.27 -5.94
C ILE A 129 -5.72 24.36 -4.93
N ASP A 130 -6.76 23.65 -5.38
CA ASP A 130 -7.43 22.63 -4.57
C ASP A 130 -6.58 21.34 -4.52
N ILE A 131 -5.78 21.20 -3.47
CA ILE A 131 -4.85 20.08 -3.26
C ILE A 131 -5.46 19.11 -2.23
N GLN A 132 -5.70 17.86 -2.65
CA GLN A 132 -6.25 16.81 -1.78
C GLN A 132 -5.38 16.56 -0.54
N PRO A 133 -5.97 16.49 0.68
CA PRO A 133 -5.24 16.26 1.93
C PRO A 133 -4.74 14.81 2.06
N VAL A 134 -3.64 14.62 2.80
CA VAL A 134 -3.03 13.28 3.06
C VAL A 134 -2.89 12.97 4.55
N ASP A 135 -3.17 13.94 5.41
CA ASP A 135 -3.01 13.89 6.87
C ASP A 135 -3.98 12.94 7.58
N SER A 136 -5.06 12.51 6.90
CA SER A 136 -5.99 11.51 7.44
C SER A 136 -5.44 10.07 7.44
N TYR A 137 -4.29 9.82 6.81
CA TYR A 137 -3.74 8.46 6.67
C TYR A 137 -3.57 7.73 8.02
N PRO A 138 -2.92 8.29 9.06
CA PRO A 138 -2.71 7.57 10.31
C PRO A 138 -4.02 7.18 11.00
N PHE A 139 -5.04 8.04 10.90
CA PHE A 139 -6.37 7.76 11.45
C PHE A 139 -7.05 6.61 10.69
N ARG A 140 -7.03 6.63 9.34
CA ARG A 140 -7.58 5.53 8.52
C ARG A 140 -6.84 4.21 8.77
N LEU A 141 -5.52 4.26 8.93
CA LEU A 141 -4.71 3.10 9.29
C LEU A 141 -5.14 2.52 10.64
N GLN A 142 -5.32 3.37 11.65
CA GLN A 142 -5.81 2.95 12.96
C GLN A 142 -7.20 2.31 12.87
N GLN A 143 -8.12 2.87 12.09
CA GLN A 143 -9.46 2.33 11.90
C GLN A 143 -9.42 0.95 11.22
N MET A 144 -8.59 0.81 10.18
CA MET A 144 -8.39 -0.46 9.50
C MET A 144 -7.85 -1.51 10.47
N LEU A 145 -6.78 -1.21 11.21
CA LEU A 145 -6.20 -2.14 12.19
C LEU A 145 -7.20 -2.49 13.30
N ALA A 146 -7.99 -1.53 13.76
CA ALA A 146 -9.02 -1.76 14.76
C ALA A 146 -10.12 -2.70 14.26
N SER A 147 -10.44 -2.66 12.96
CA SER A 147 -11.44 -3.53 12.34
C SER A 147 -11.05 -5.01 12.28
N LEU A 148 -9.77 -5.33 12.53
CA LEU A 148 -9.24 -6.70 12.57
C LEU A 148 -9.42 -7.37 13.94
N THR A 149 -10.02 -6.68 14.92
CA THR A 149 -10.22 -7.24 16.26
C THR A 149 -11.06 -8.52 16.21
N PRO A 150 -10.60 -9.63 16.82
CA PRO A 150 -11.43 -10.83 16.98
C PRO A 150 -12.47 -10.69 18.09
N ARG A 151 -12.51 -9.53 18.79
CA ARG A 151 -13.41 -9.23 19.91
C ARG A 151 -14.31 -8.04 19.53
N PRO A 152 -15.49 -8.29 18.93
CA PRO A 152 -16.41 -7.23 18.54
C PRO A 152 -16.89 -6.42 19.77
N GLY A 153 -16.95 -5.10 19.63
CA GLY A 153 -17.44 -4.20 20.69
C GLY A 153 -16.40 -3.77 21.72
N GLU A 154 -15.20 -4.37 21.71
CA GLU A 154 -14.07 -3.92 22.53
C GLU A 154 -13.20 -2.91 21.76
N VAL A 155 -12.60 -1.96 22.48
CA VAL A 155 -11.56 -1.08 21.93
C VAL A 155 -10.25 -1.87 21.85
N PRO A 156 -9.71 -2.15 20.65
CA PRO A 156 -8.51 -2.97 20.53
C PRO A 156 -7.25 -2.20 20.95
N VAL A 157 -6.30 -2.91 21.55
CA VAL A 157 -4.94 -2.42 21.74
C VAL A 157 -4.14 -2.77 20.49
N ILE A 158 -3.65 -1.74 19.79
CA ILE A 158 -2.83 -1.87 18.58
C ILE A 158 -1.38 -1.57 18.97
N ALA A 159 -0.46 -2.45 18.60
CA ALA A 159 0.97 -2.28 18.84
C ALA A 159 1.75 -2.36 17.53
N VAL A 160 2.87 -1.64 17.46
CA VAL A 160 3.83 -1.73 16.35
C VAL A 160 5.04 -2.52 16.84
N LEU A 161 5.24 -3.71 16.24
CA LEU A 161 6.44 -4.51 16.48
C LEU A 161 7.55 -4.03 15.54
N THR A 162 8.62 -3.49 16.12
CA THR A 162 9.82 -3.01 15.40
C THR A 162 11.05 -3.82 15.84
N PRO A 163 12.00 -4.12 14.94
CA PRO A 163 13.27 -4.75 15.32
C PRO A 163 14.19 -3.85 16.15
N GLY A 164 13.95 -2.53 16.18
CA GLY A 164 14.77 -1.52 16.85
C GLY A 164 14.88 -0.24 16.05
#